data_AF-B6TJI5-F1
#
_entry.id   AF-B6TJI5-F1
#
_cell.length_a   1.000
_cell.length_b   1.000
_cell.length_c   1.000
_cell.angle_alpha   90.00
_cell.angle_beta   90.00
_cell.angle_gamma   90.00
#
_symmetry.space_group_name_H-M   'P 1'
#
loop_
_entity.id
_entity.type
_entity.pdbx_description
1 polymer ?
#
loop_
_entity_poly.entity_id
_entity_poly.type
_entity_poly.pdbx_seq_one_letter_code
_entity_poly.pdbx_strand_id
1 'polypeptide(L)'
;MDPHQFAPSQQSALTMESAEITAAAAAARAPNGAARAIVEDDDEDDDVPEVAACISTMLDRGGSVESHRLFLARRTALEMLRDRGYAVPEEELARTLPEFRAWWEYRPELERLAFSTTLASDPSSKVKVVFCPPGPVKIAAIRLIYTEVKDENLSRLILILQGKIMSTTRESIKEIFRFKVDTFQITELLVNITKHVLKPKHEVLTAEGKAKLLKEYNVVDSQLPRMLENDAVARYYGLGKGTVVKVIYDSELTGNHVTYRCIT
;
A
#
# COMPACT_ATOMS: atom_id res chain seq x y z
N MET A 1 -34.76 -41.71 -50.66
CA MET A 1 -36.16 -41.99 -50.30
C MET A 1 -36.51 -40.90 -49.32
N ASP A 2 -37.42 -40.04 -49.72
CA ASP A 2 -37.75 -38.72 -49.15
C ASP A 2 -39.21 -38.43 -49.58
N PRO A 3 -39.91 -37.41 -49.06
CA PRO A 3 -39.64 -36.54 -47.88
C PRO A 3 -40.90 -36.40 -46.97
N HIS A 4 -40.94 -35.35 -46.13
CA HIS A 4 -42.15 -34.75 -45.50
C HIS A 4 -42.82 -35.53 -44.34
N GLN A 5 -43.73 -34.97 -43.51
CA GLN A 5 -44.42 -33.66 -43.39
C GLN A 5 -44.34 -33.20 -41.91
N PHE A 6 -44.35 -31.94 -41.47
CA PHE A 6 -45.24 -30.76 -41.67
C PHE A 6 -46.69 -30.92 -41.15
N ALA A 7 -47.20 -29.87 -40.47
CA ALA A 7 -48.50 -29.79 -39.78
C ALA A 7 -49.66 -29.39 -40.77
N PRO A 8 -50.94 -29.05 -40.40
CA PRO A 8 -51.40 -28.24 -39.24
C PRO A 8 -52.84 -28.56 -38.69
N SER A 9 -53.47 -27.57 -38.03
CA SER A 9 -54.93 -27.38 -37.79
C SER A 9 -55.62 -28.16 -36.64
N GLN A 10 -56.80 -27.76 -36.11
CA GLN A 10 -57.34 -26.46 -35.62
C GLN A 10 -58.78 -26.72 -35.05
N GLN A 11 -59.44 -25.71 -34.43
CA GLN A 11 -60.86 -25.72 -33.96
C GLN A 11 -61.16 -26.66 -32.77
N SER A 12 -62.11 -26.41 -31.85
CA SER A 12 -63.01 -25.29 -31.46
C SER A 12 -63.57 -25.65 -30.06
N ALA A 13 -64.17 -24.86 -29.17
CA ALA A 13 -64.48 -23.44 -28.91
C ALA A 13 -65.52 -23.46 -27.73
N LEU A 14 -65.85 -22.31 -27.10
CA LEU A 14 -66.92 -22.12 -26.08
C LEU A 14 -66.61 -22.75 -24.67
N THR A 15 -67.07 -22.24 -23.51
CA THR A 15 -68.02 -21.13 -23.21
C THR A 15 -67.71 -20.43 -21.86
N MET A 16 -68.28 -19.23 -21.70
CA MET A 16 -68.65 -18.41 -20.50
C MET A 16 -68.70 -19.09 -19.10
N GLU A 17 -68.74 -18.41 -17.93
CA GLU A 17 -68.60 -17.01 -17.41
C GLU A 17 -69.51 -16.91 -16.15
N SER A 18 -69.01 -16.46 -14.99
CA SER A 18 -69.73 -15.92 -13.80
C SER A 18 -68.65 -15.50 -12.77
N ALA A 19 -68.64 -14.30 -12.16
CA ALA A 19 -69.57 -13.74 -11.14
C ALA A 19 -69.48 -14.49 -9.79
N GLU A 20 -69.49 -13.89 -8.59
CA GLU A 20 -69.85 -12.55 -8.06
C GLU A 20 -68.81 -12.10 -6.97
N ILE A 21 -68.76 -10.92 -6.31
CA ILE A 21 -69.43 -9.58 -6.34
C ILE A 21 -68.44 -8.50 -5.81
N THR A 22 -68.84 -7.26 -5.50
CA THR A 22 -67.95 -6.23 -4.85
C THR A 22 -68.68 -5.32 -3.84
N ALA A 23 -67.94 -4.83 -2.84
CA ALA A 23 -68.14 -3.61 -2.01
C ALA A 23 -69.34 -3.44 -1.05
N ALA A 24 -69.00 -3.17 0.22
CA ALA A 24 -69.61 -2.17 1.11
C ALA A 24 -68.66 -1.92 2.32
N ALA A 25 -68.64 -0.82 3.09
CA ALA A 25 -68.91 0.62 2.91
C ALA A 25 -69.21 1.21 4.32
N ALA A 26 -68.23 1.93 4.88
CA ALA A 26 -68.30 2.94 5.97
C ALA A 26 -69.41 2.93 7.06
N ALA A 27 -68.96 2.93 8.33
CA ALA A 27 -69.59 3.67 9.45
C ALA A 27 -68.52 4.00 10.52
N ALA A 28 -68.75 4.98 11.40
CA ALA A 28 -67.70 5.52 12.29
C ALA A 28 -68.20 5.92 13.70
N ARG A 29 -67.31 5.90 14.71
CA ARG A 29 -67.36 6.79 15.89
C ARG A 29 -66.08 6.76 16.74
N ALA A 30 -65.67 7.93 17.23
CA ALA A 30 -64.91 8.10 18.49
C ALA A 30 -65.90 8.42 19.63
N PRO A 31 -65.49 8.50 20.92
CA PRO A 31 -64.93 9.78 21.42
C PRO A 31 -63.95 9.67 22.63
N ASN A 32 -63.53 10.85 23.11
CA ASN A 32 -62.89 11.16 24.42
C ASN A 32 -61.43 10.70 24.67
N GLY A 33 -60.60 11.46 25.40
CA GLY A 33 -60.84 12.83 25.89
C GLY A 33 -59.78 13.37 26.87
N ALA A 34 -59.29 14.59 26.59
CA ALA A 34 -58.66 15.59 27.47
C ALA A 34 -57.78 15.17 28.67
N ALA A 35 -56.49 15.52 28.60
CA ALA A 35 -55.78 16.27 29.64
C ALA A 35 -54.58 17.04 29.03
N ARG A 36 -54.15 18.13 29.67
CA ARG A 36 -52.98 18.94 29.28
C ARG A 36 -52.20 19.28 30.56
N ALA A 37 -50.95 18.85 30.63
CA ALA A 37 -50.02 19.21 31.70
C ALA A 37 -48.69 19.64 31.08
N ILE A 38 -48.08 20.66 31.65
CA ILE A 38 -46.70 21.07 31.39
C ILE A 38 -45.93 20.67 32.65
N VAL A 39 -44.78 20.02 32.46
CA VAL A 39 -43.73 19.88 33.47
C VAL A 39 -42.42 20.18 32.74
N GLU A 40 -41.57 20.95 33.38
CA GLU A 40 -40.29 21.43 32.86
C GLU A 40 -39.14 20.57 33.43
N ASP A 41 -37.99 20.62 32.77
CA ASP A 41 -36.62 20.35 33.25
C ASP A 41 -36.32 19.02 33.99
N ASP A 42 -35.57 18.13 33.32
CA ASP A 42 -34.21 17.70 33.72
C ASP A 42 -33.76 16.47 32.88
N ASP A 43 -33.45 16.69 31.59
CA ASP A 43 -32.62 15.77 30.80
C ASP A 43 -31.23 16.43 30.66
N GLU A 44 -30.20 15.86 31.31
CA GLU A 44 -28.82 16.28 31.11
C GLU A 44 -28.36 15.83 29.71
N ASP A 45 -28.27 16.77 28.76
CA ASP A 45 -27.62 16.55 27.46
C ASP A 45 -26.13 16.22 27.70
N ASP A 46 -25.82 14.92 27.74
CA ASP A 46 -24.46 14.36 27.86
C ASP A 46 -23.69 14.63 26.55
N ASP A 47 -23.17 15.85 26.46
CA ASP A 47 -22.63 16.51 25.27
C ASP A 47 -21.35 15.79 24.77
N VAL A 48 -21.55 14.69 24.03
CA VAL A 48 -20.53 13.73 23.63
C VAL A 48 -19.37 14.45 22.94
N PRO A 49 -18.15 14.48 23.55
CA PRO A 49 -17.09 15.37 23.09
C PRO A 49 -16.72 15.18 21.62
N GLU A 50 -16.66 16.30 20.90
CA GLU A 50 -16.32 16.38 19.47
C GLU A 50 -15.11 15.48 19.13
N VAL A 51 -15.29 14.63 18.11
CA VAL A 51 -14.37 13.52 17.76
C VAL A 51 -12.90 13.94 17.83
N ALA A 52 -12.23 13.46 18.89
CA ALA A 52 -10.92 13.95 19.33
C ALA A 52 -9.93 14.14 18.17
N ALA A 53 -9.61 15.40 17.89
CA ALA A 53 -8.75 15.79 16.79
C ALA A 53 -7.35 15.14 16.94
N CYS A 54 -7.05 14.16 16.09
CA CYS A 54 -5.76 13.47 16.08
C CYS A 54 -4.61 14.48 16.02
N ILE A 55 -3.61 14.36 16.89
CA ILE A 55 -2.46 15.29 17.07
C ILE A 55 -1.84 15.76 15.74
N SER A 56 -1.86 14.91 14.70
CA SER A 56 -1.52 15.26 13.31
C SER A 56 -2.20 16.55 12.80
N THR A 57 -3.50 16.73 12.99
CA THR A 57 -4.24 17.92 12.50
C THR A 57 -3.96 19.19 13.32
N MET A 58 -3.51 19.05 14.57
CA MET A 58 -3.06 20.18 15.38
C MET A 58 -1.72 20.77 14.91
N LEU A 59 -0.88 19.91 14.31
CA LEU A 59 0.40 20.28 13.68
C LEU A 59 0.20 20.76 12.23
N ASP A 60 -0.60 20.05 11.45
CA ASP A 60 -0.91 20.36 10.04
C ASP A 60 -2.10 21.33 9.88
N ARG A 61 -1.90 22.60 10.19
CA ARG A 61 -2.93 23.66 10.12
C ARG A 61 -3.40 24.06 8.70
N GLY A 62 -3.37 23.17 7.70
CA GLY A 62 -3.69 23.54 6.32
C GLY A 62 -3.55 22.46 5.25
N GLY A 63 -4.00 21.23 5.51
CA GLY A 63 -4.13 20.26 4.42
C GLY A 63 -4.52 18.85 4.86
N SER A 64 -4.85 18.00 3.88
CA SER A 64 -5.32 16.63 4.15
C SER A 64 -4.25 15.77 4.84
N VAL A 65 -4.71 14.89 5.74
CA VAL A 65 -3.90 13.81 6.32
C VAL A 65 -3.33 12.91 5.22
N GLU A 66 -4.06 12.71 4.11
CA GLU A 66 -3.59 11.86 3.02
C GLU A 66 -2.43 12.48 2.24
N SER A 67 -2.46 13.80 1.98
CA SER A 67 -1.31 14.47 1.33
C SER A 67 -0.05 14.44 2.20
N HIS A 68 -0.19 14.43 3.53
CA HIS A 68 0.94 14.19 4.45
C HIS A 68 1.42 12.73 4.39
N ARG A 69 0.53 11.73 4.43
CA ARG A 69 0.90 10.31 4.32
C ARG A 69 1.66 10.01 3.02
N LEU A 70 1.18 10.53 1.89
CA LEU A 70 1.82 10.41 0.58
C LEU A 70 3.18 11.15 0.53
N PHE A 71 3.27 12.35 1.11
CA PHE A 71 4.54 13.09 1.25
C PHE A 71 5.59 12.30 2.02
N LEU A 72 5.26 11.78 3.21
CA LEU A 72 6.19 11.01 4.04
C LEU A 72 6.65 9.74 3.32
N ALA A 73 5.72 8.98 2.75
CA ALA A 73 6.04 7.75 2.03
C ALA A 73 6.91 8.01 0.79
N ARG A 74 6.65 9.10 0.04
CA ARG A 74 7.48 9.52 -1.10
C ARG A 74 8.88 9.93 -0.66
N ARG A 75 9.00 10.76 0.38
CA ARG A 75 10.30 11.20 0.91
C ARG A 75 11.13 10.01 1.41
N THR A 76 10.55 9.12 2.21
CA THR A 76 11.25 7.90 2.68
C THR A 76 11.63 6.98 1.52
N ALA A 77 10.81 6.86 0.47
CA ALA A 77 11.16 6.09 -0.72
C ALA A 77 12.33 6.71 -1.50
N LEU A 78 12.40 8.04 -1.61
CA LEU A 78 13.52 8.76 -2.23
C LEU A 78 14.81 8.65 -1.39
N GLU A 79 14.70 8.78 -0.07
CA GLU A 79 15.82 8.53 0.85
C GLU A 79 16.34 7.08 0.71
N MET A 80 15.44 6.10 0.64
CA MET A 80 15.77 4.70 0.42
C MET A 80 16.45 4.46 -0.94
N LEU A 81 16.07 5.19 -1.99
CA LEU A 81 16.76 5.13 -3.28
C LEU A 81 18.18 5.69 -3.20
N ARG A 82 18.36 6.86 -2.59
CA ARG A 82 19.69 7.47 -2.39
C ARG A 82 20.59 6.57 -1.53
N ASP A 83 20.06 6.02 -0.44
CA ASP A 83 20.78 5.12 0.46
C ASP A 83 21.10 3.74 -0.18
N ARG A 84 20.47 3.40 -1.32
CA ARG A 84 20.82 2.27 -2.19
C ARG A 84 21.83 2.62 -3.30
N GLY A 85 22.26 3.88 -3.40
CA GLY A 85 23.20 4.36 -4.43
C GLY A 85 22.57 4.82 -5.74
N TYR A 86 21.25 5.07 -5.79
CA TYR A 86 20.59 5.65 -6.96
C TYR A 86 20.73 7.18 -7.01
N ALA A 87 20.76 7.75 -8.21
CA ALA A 87 20.92 9.18 -8.44
C ALA A 87 19.62 9.95 -8.15
N VAL A 88 19.40 10.34 -6.89
CA VAL A 88 18.23 11.14 -6.47
C VAL A 88 18.62 12.62 -6.39
N PRO A 89 17.93 13.55 -7.07
CA PRO A 89 18.18 14.98 -6.93
C PRO A 89 17.86 15.48 -5.51
N GLU A 90 18.73 16.30 -4.93
CA GLU A 90 18.51 16.83 -3.58
C GLU A 90 17.27 17.75 -3.52
N GLU A 91 16.90 18.42 -4.63
CA GLU A 91 15.65 19.19 -4.78
C GLU A 91 14.39 18.35 -4.51
N GLU A 92 14.41 17.06 -4.85
CA GLU A 92 13.29 16.13 -4.61
C GLU A 92 13.26 15.61 -3.16
N LEU A 93 14.39 15.68 -2.44
CA LEU A 93 14.52 15.30 -1.02
C LEU A 93 14.24 16.48 -0.08
N ALA A 94 14.66 17.68 -0.46
CA ALA A 94 14.53 18.92 0.30
C ALA A 94 13.12 19.53 0.22
N ARG A 95 12.31 19.17 -0.78
CA ARG A 95 10.93 19.67 -0.96
C ARG A 95 10.12 19.54 0.32
N THR A 96 9.50 20.65 0.73
CA THR A 96 8.70 20.75 1.96
C THR A 96 7.27 20.25 1.77
N LEU A 97 6.56 20.00 2.88
CA LEU A 97 5.16 19.57 2.85
C LEU A 97 4.22 20.61 2.21
N PRO A 98 4.35 21.94 2.45
CA PRO A 98 3.53 22.94 1.74
C PRO A 98 3.76 22.97 0.22
N GLU A 99 5.02 22.89 -0.23
CA GLU A 99 5.36 22.84 -1.66
C GLU A 99 4.81 21.56 -2.31
N PHE A 100 4.92 20.41 -1.61
CA PHE A 100 4.32 19.16 -2.05
C PHE A 100 2.80 19.27 -2.14
N ARG A 101 2.12 19.88 -1.16
CA ARG A 101 0.66 20.10 -1.19
C ARG A 101 0.26 20.95 -2.38
N ALA A 102 0.88 22.11 -2.58
CA ALA A 102 0.60 22.98 -3.73
C ALA A 102 0.83 22.27 -5.08
N TRP A 103 1.92 21.50 -5.22
CA TRP A 103 2.19 20.69 -6.41
C TRP A 103 1.20 19.53 -6.59
N TRP A 104 0.75 18.90 -5.51
CA TRP A 104 -0.13 17.72 -5.52
C TRP A 104 -1.58 18.10 -5.81
N GLU A 105 -2.11 19.04 -5.03
CA GLU A 105 -3.54 19.43 -5.01
C GLU A 105 -3.97 20.09 -6.32
N TYR A 106 -3.03 20.66 -7.10
CA TYR A 106 -3.23 21.09 -8.48
C TYR A 106 -3.71 19.97 -9.42
N ARG A 107 -3.27 18.72 -9.22
CA ARG A 107 -3.65 17.55 -10.05
C ARG A 107 -3.35 16.24 -9.29
N PRO A 108 -4.25 15.74 -8.42
CA PRO A 108 -3.95 14.65 -7.47
C PRO A 108 -3.96 13.24 -8.11
N GLU A 109 -3.09 13.02 -9.08
CA GLU A 109 -2.94 11.75 -9.84
C GLU A 109 -1.73 10.95 -9.36
N LEU A 110 -1.94 9.69 -8.97
CA LEU A 110 -0.89 8.85 -8.37
C LEU A 110 0.31 8.58 -9.29
N GLU A 111 0.10 8.64 -10.60
CA GLU A 111 1.15 8.59 -11.63
C GLU A 111 2.20 9.70 -11.42
N ARG A 112 1.80 10.89 -10.95
CA ARG A 112 2.72 12.00 -10.65
C ARG A 112 3.61 11.73 -9.43
N LEU A 113 3.18 10.87 -8.51
CA LEU A 113 4.01 10.44 -7.37
C LEU A 113 5.12 9.47 -7.79
N ALA A 114 4.96 8.81 -8.94
CA ALA A 114 5.96 7.89 -9.46
C ALA A 114 7.28 8.63 -9.73
N PHE A 115 8.39 7.92 -9.54
CA PHE A 115 9.73 8.48 -9.71
C PHE A 115 10.63 7.43 -10.35
N SER A 116 11.43 7.82 -11.34
CA SER A 116 12.35 6.91 -12.03
C SER A 116 13.74 7.51 -12.09
N THR A 117 14.76 6.72 -11.79
CA THR A 117 16.17 7.12 -11.82
C THR A 117 17.07 5.92 -12.13
N THR A 118 18.37 6.16 -12.31
CA THR A 118 19.40 5.16 -12.58
C THR A 118 20.40 5.06 -11.43
N LEU A 119 21.15 3.96 -11.37
CA LEU A 119 22.17 3.75 -10.34
C LEU A 119 23.36 4.69 -10.60
N ALA A 120 23.87 5.37 -9.57
CA ALA A 120 24.93 6.38 -9.75
C ALA A 120 26.24 5.79 -10.29
N SER A 121 26.49 4.49 -10.07
CA SER A 121 27.63 3.74 -10.62
C SER A 121 27.35 3.03 -11.94
N ASP A 122 26.08 2.93 -12.37
CA ASP A 122 25.67 2.22 -13.58
C ASP A 122 24.37 2.82 -14.15
N PRO A 123 24.49 3.72 -15.15
CA PRO A 123 23.35 4.33 -15.83
C PRO A 123 22.41 3.34 -16.53
N SER A 124 22.82 2.08 -16.78
CA SER A 124 21.95 1.06 -17.38
C SER A 124 20.96 0.46 -16.37
N SER A 125 21.28 0.53 -15.07
CA SER A 125 20.48 -0.02 -13.98
C SER A 125 19.39 0.96 -13.55
N LYS A 126 18.26 0.96 -14.28
CA LYS A 126 17.11 1.84 -14.00
C LYS A 126 16.17 1.25 -12.93
N VAL A 127 15.68 2.11 -12.04
CA VAL A 127 14.64 1.82 -11.04
C VAL A 127 13.45 2.75 -11.24
N LYS A 128 12.23 2.23 -11.00
CA LYS A 128 10.98 3.02 -10.93
C LYS A 128 10.27 2.74 -9.61
N VAL A 129 9.78 3.79 -8.96
CA VAL A 129 8.87 3.75 -7.81
C VAL A 129 7.48 4.11 -8.33
N VAL A 130 6.46 3.32 -7.98
CA VAL A 130 5.07 3.54 -8.40
C VAL A 130 4.14 3.40 -7.19
N PHE A 131 3.20 4.34 -7.04
CA PHE A 131 2.17 4.29 -6.01
C PHE A 131 0.92 3.60 -6.59
N CYS A 132 0.50 2.50 -5.95
CA CYS A 132 -0.72 1.80 -6.37
C CYS A 132 -1.98 2.58 -5.92
N PRO A 133 -3.13 2.41 -6.63
CA PRO A 133 -4.42 2.99 -6.24
C PRO A 133 -4.86 2.67 -4.80
N PRO A 134 -5.69 3.53 -4.18
CA PRO A 134 -6.31 3.23 -2.88
C PRO A 134 -7.21 1.99 -2.95
N GLY A 135 -7.23 1.22 -1.87
CA GLY A 135 -7.99 -0.03 -1.75
C GLY A 135 -7.18 -1.31 -2.01
N PRO A 136 -7.85 -2.47 -2.18
CA PRO A 136 -7.18 -3.74 -2.38
C PRO A 136 -6.51 -3.83 -3.76
N VAL A 137 -5.21 -4.12 -3.79
CA VAL A 137 -4.46 -4.19 -5.06
C VAL A 137 -4.80 -5.49 -5.78
N LYS A 138 -5.44 -5.35 -6.96
CA LYS A 138 -5.91 -6.43 -7.84
C LYS A 138 -4.95 -6.64 -9.02
N ILE A 139 -4.95 -7.86 -9.57
CA ILE A 139 -4.18 -8.25 -10.77
C ILE A 139 -4.36 -7.26 -11.94
N ALA A 140 -5.55 -6.68 -12.12
CA ALA A 140 -5.80 -5.67 -13.16
C ALA A 140 -4.90 -4.43 -13.05
N ALA A 141 -4.68 -3.91 -11.84
CA ALA A 141 -3.79 -2.76 -11.61
C ALA A 141 -2.32 -3.13 -11.86
N ILE A 142 -1.92 -4.36 -11.51
CA ILE A 142 -0.57 -4.88 -11.80
C ILE A 142 -0.33 -5.02 -13.31
N ARG A 143 -1.34 -5.46 -14.08
CA ARG A 143 -1.26 -5.54 -15.55
C ARG A 143 -1.20 -4.17 -16.22
N LEU A 144 -1.88 -3.17 -15.67
CA LEU A 144 -1.81 -1.77 -16.12
C LEU A 144 -0.39 -1.21 -15.91
N ILE A 145 0.16 -1.32 -14.69
CA ILE A 145 1.55 -0.92 -14.39
C ILE A 145 2.57 -1.68 -15.25
N TYR A 146 2.38 -2.98 -15.49
CA TYR A 146 3.21 -3.73 -16.43
C TYR A 146 3.14 -3.17 -17.86
N THR A 147 1.97 -2.71 -18.31
CA THR A 147 1.78 -2.18 -19.67
C THR A 147 2.48 -0.84 -19.86
N GLU A 148 2.57 0.00 -18.83
CA GLU A 148 3.39 1.22 -18.80
C GLU A 148 4.90 0.92 -18.75
N VAL A 149 5.29 -0.13 -18.03
CA VAL A 149 6.69 -0.43 -17.69
C VAL A 149 7.37 -1.36 -18.70
N LYS A 150 6.63 -2.12 -19.51
CA LYS A 150 7.18 -3.07 -20.51
C LYS A 150 8.20 -2.45 -21.48
N ASP A 151 8.03 -1.15 -21.80
CA ASP A 151 8.84 -0.41 -22.75
C ASP A 151 10.05 0.28 -22.06
N GLU A 152 10.10 0.26 -20.72
CA GLU A 152 11.22 0.71 -19.92
C GLU A 152 12.10 -0.46 -19.49
N ASN A 153 13.40 -0.44 -19.84
CA ASN A 153 14.37 -1.42 -19.35
C ASN A 153 14.70 -1.19 -17.86
N LEU A 154 13.79 -1.59 -16.96
CA LEU A 154 14.00 -1.54 -15.52
C LEU A 154 14.76 -2.77 -15.01
N SER A 155 15.76 -2.54 -14.17
CA SER A 155 16.38 -3.58 -13.34
C SER A 155 15.60 -3.84 -12.05
N ARG A 156 14.80 -2.86 -11.60
CA ARG A 156 13.98 -2.95 -10.39
C ARG A 156 12.72 -2.08 -10.45
N LEU A 157 11.63 -2.59 -9.90
CA LEU A 157 10.39 -1.84 -9.64
C LEU A 157 10.10 -1.85 -8.14
N ILE A 158 9.64 -0.71 -7.61
CA ILE A 158 9.23 -0.56 -6.21
C ILE A 158 7.75 -0.15 -6.18
N LEU A 159 6.90 -1.02 -5.65
CA LEU A 159 5.46 -0.80 -5.58
C LEU A 159 5.05 -0.38 -4.16
N ILE A 160 4.51 0.84 -4.03
CA ILE A 160 4.01 1.39 -2.77
C ILE A 160 2.50 1.15 -2.72
N LEU A 161 2.08 0.25 -1.84
CA LEU A 161 0.73 -0.26 -1.69
C LEU A 161 -0.02 0.57 -0.64
N GLN A 162 -1.09 1.25 -1.04
CA GLN A 162 -1.96 1.99 -0.10
C GLN A 162 -2.87 1.07 0.72
N GLY A 163 -3.09 -0.17 0.25
CA GLY A 163 -3.94 -1.16 0.90
C GLY A 163 -3.40 -2.58 0.78
N LYS A 164 -4.16 -3.55 1.32
CA LYS A 164 -3.80 -4.97 1.33
C LYS A 164 -3.69 -5.53 -0.10
N ILE A 165 -2.61 -6.25 -0.38
CA ILE A 165 -2.44 -7.03 -1.61
C ILE A 165 -3.03 -8.44 -1.42
N MET A 166 -3.73 -8.95 -2.43
CA MET A 166 -4.25 -10.33 -2.41
C MET A 166 -3.12 -11.34 -2.69
N SER A 167 -3.19 -12.54 -2.11
CA SER A 167 -2.17 -13.61 -2.31
C SER A 167 -1.91 -13.90 -3.78
N THR A 168 -2.98 -14.16 -4.55
CA THR A 168 -2.95 -14.37 -6.00
C THR A 168 -2.28 -13.23 -6.76
N THR A 169 -2.44 -11.98 -6.31
CA THR A 169 -1.80 -10.81 -6.92
C THR A 169 -0.31 -10.74 -6.57
N ARG A 170 0.08 -11.16 -5.36
CA ARG A 170 1.50 -11.28 -4.94
C ARG A 170 2.22 -12.42 -5.68
N GLU A 171 1.51 -13.47 -6.06
CA GLU A 171 2.01 -14.55 -6.92
C GLU A 171 2.19 -14.07 -8.36
N SER A 172 1.14 -13.50 -8.99
CA SER A 172 1.24 -12.99 -10.36
C SER A 172 2.29 -11.89 -10.56
N ILE A 173 2.65 -11.11 -9.54
CA ILE A 173 3.79 -10.17 -9.62
C ILE A 173 5.10 -10.90 -9.98
N LYS A 174 5.33 -12.11 -9.45
CA LYS A 174 6.55 -12.90 -9.73
C LYS A 174 6.55 -13.53 -11.12
N GLU A 175 5.36 -13.74 -11.70
CA GLU A 175 5.18 -14.35 -13.02
C GLU A 175 5.23 -13.30 -14.14
N ILE A 176 4.65 -12.12 -13.88
CA ILE A 176 4.54 -11.01 -14.84
C ILE A 176 5.88 -10.27 -14.99
N PHE A 177 6.60 -10.00 -13.89
CA PHE A 177 7.83 -9.21 -13.93
C PHE A 177 9.07 -10.12 -13.92
N ARG A 178 9.91 -10.00 -14.95
CA ARG A 178 11.19 -10.74 -15.08
C ARG A 178 12.34 -10.15 -14.27
N PHE A 179 12.17 -8.95 -13.71
CA PHE A 179 13.13 -8.24 -12.87
C PHE A 179 12.67 -8.20 -11.41
N LYS A 180 13.53 -7.77 -10.47
CA LYS A 180 13.17 -7.74 -9.04
C LYS A 180 12.11 -6.67 -8.76
N VAL A 181 10.99 -7.09 -8.15
CA VAL A 181 9.93 -6.19 -7.67
C VAL A 181 9.94 -6.19 -6.14
N ASP A 182 10.25 -5.05 -5.55
CA ASP A 182 10.08 -4.83 -4.11
C ASP A 182 8.66 -4.28 -3.86
N THR A 183 7.93 -4.83 -2.89
CA THR A 183 6.64 -4.28 -2.45
C THR A 183 6.75 -3.70 -1.03
N PHE A 184 6.09 -2.58 -0.79
CA PHE A 184 5.99 -1.92 0.52
C PHE A 184 4.54 -1.50 0.78
N GLN A 185 4.07 -1.61 2.02
CA GLN A 185 2.87 -0.91 2.46
C GLN A 185 3.22 0.56 2.74
N ILE A 186 2.30 1.49 2.43
CA ILE A 186 2.52 2.93 2.69
C ILE A 186 2.87 3.22 4.16
N THR A 187 2.32 2.43 5.09
CA THR A 187 2.62 2.49 6.54
C THR A 187 4.07 2.18 6.90
N GLU A 188 4.76 1.36 6.12
CA GLU A 188 6.19 1.02 6.33
C GLU A 188 7.13 2.17 5.92
N LEU A 189 6.62 3.16 5.18
CA LEU A 189 7.39 4.28 4.63
C LEU A 189 7.04 5.63 5.29
N LEU A 190 6.11 5.68 6.26
CA LEU A 190 5.78 6.92 6.97
C LEU A 190 6.93 7.45 7.84
N VAL A 191 7.83 6.56 8.29
CA VAL A 191 9.03 6.87 9.07
C VAL A 191 10.21 6.13 8.48
N ASN A 192 11.33 6.82 8.22
CA ASN A 192 12.54 6.14 7.76
C ASN A 192 13.22 5.39 8.92
N ILE A 193 13.13 4.06 8.88
CA ILE A 193 13.71 3.15 9.88
C ILE A 193 15.24 3.33 10.05
N THR A 194 15.97 3.84 9.05
CA THR A 194 17.42 4.02 9.17
C THR A 194 17.83 5.13 10.13
N LYS A 195 16.93 6.08 10.39
CA LYS A 195 17.15 7.25 11.25
C LYS A 195 16.71 7.04 12.70
N HIS A 196 16.26 5.83 13.06
CA HIS A 196 15.79 5.54 14.42
C HIS A 196 16.95 5.42 15.41
N VAL A 197 16.89 6.15 16.53
CA VAL A 197 17.97 6.29 17.52
C VAL A 197 18.53 4.95 18.01
N LEU A 198 17.66 3.98 18.31
CA LEU A 198 18.07 2.66 18.83
C LEU A 198 18.47 1.64 17.73
N LYS A 199 18.64 2.06 16.47
CA LYS A 199 19.03 1.17 15.38
C LYS A 199 20.57 1.10 15.28
N PRO A 200 21.20 -0.10 15.32
CA PRO A 200 22.63 -0.22 15.04
C PRO A 200 22.97 0.17 13.59
N LYS A 201 24.22 0.55 13.34
CA LYS A 201 24.69 0.89 11.99
C LYS A 201 24.81 -0.40 11.17
N HIS A 202 24.36 -0.39 9.92
CA HIS A 202 24.34 -1.55 9.04
C HIS A 202 25.14 -1.25 7.77
N GLU A 203 26.14 -2.07 7.47
CA GLU A 203 27.00 -1.97 6.29
C GLU A 203 26.86 -3.23 5.44
N VAL A 204 26.53 -3.08 4.16
CA VAL A 204 26.39 -4.20 3.22
C VAL A 204 27.77 -4.59 2.71
N LEU A 205 28.17 -5.85 2.89
CA LEU A 205 29.47 -6.32 2.39
C LEU A 205 29.43 -6.61 0.89
N THR A 206 30.48 -6.19 0.18
CA THR A 206 30.73 -6.60 -1.21
C THR A 206 31.06 -8.10 -1.28
N ALA A 207 30.98 -8.70 -2.47
CA ALA A 207 31.36 -10.10 -2.68
C ALA A 207 32.81 -10.39 -2.23
N GLU A 208 33.74 -9.45 -2.45
CA GLU A 208 35.10 -9.53 -1.92
C GLU A 208 35.16 -9.43 -0.39
N GLY A 209 34.43 -8.48 0.21
CA GLY A 209 34.39 -8.31 1.67
C GLY A 209 33.87 -9.56 2.37
N LYS A 210 32.82 -10.16 1.78
CA LYS A 210 32.30 -11.47 2.19
C LYS A 210 33.34 -12.58 2.05
N ALA A 211 34.01 -12.70 0.91
CA ALA A 211 35.02 -13.74 0.69
C ALA A 211 36.22 -13.61 1.65
N LYS A 212 36.65 -12.37 1.95
CA LYS A 212 37.69 -12.06 2.95
C LYS A 212 37.22 -12.50 4.35
N LEU A 213 36.01 -12.11 4.77
CA LEU A 213 35.40 -12.47 6.05
C LEU A 213 35.32 -13.99 6.27
N LEU A 214 34.78 -14.74 5.31
CA LEU A 214 34.61 -16.19 5.41
C LEU A 214 35.98 -16.90 5.56
N LYS A 215 37.02 -16.40 4.87
CA LYS A 215 38.38 -16.92 4.96
C LYS A 215 39.07 -16.56 6.28
N GLU A 216 38.87 -15.34 6.78
CA GLU A 216 39.48 -14.83 8.02
C GLU A 216 38.98 -15.59 9.26
N TYR A 217 37.66 -15.80 9.35
CA TYR A 217 37.05 -16.56 10.45
C TYR A 217 36.97 -18.08 10.19
N ASN A 218 37.36 -18.55 9.00
CA ASN A 218 37.26 -19.94 8.55
C ASN A 218 35.84 -20.53 8.72
N VAL A 219 34.82 -19.79 8.25
CA VAL A 219 33.40 -20.15 8.37
C VAL A 219 32.70 -20.22 7.02
N VAL A 220 31.57 -20.94 6.98
CA VAL A 220 30.66 -21.07 5.84
C VAL A 220 29.43 -20.19 6.03
N ASP A 221 28.83 -19.68 4.95
CA ASP A 221 27.58 -18.89 4.93
C ASP A 221 26.46 -19.42 5.83
N SER A 222 26.36 -20.75 5.96
CA SER A 222 25.33 -21.45 6.73
C SER A 222 25.49 -21.35 8.25
N GLN A 223 26.72 -21.04 8.71
CA GLN A 223 27.13 -20.88 10.11
C GLN A 223 27.01 -19.43 10.60
N LEU A 224 26.95 -18.46 9.68
CA LEU A 224 26.71 -17.06 10.06
C LEU A 224 25.29 -16.90 10.65
N PRO A 225 25.12 -16.05 11.69
CA PRO A 225 23.81 -15.65 12.19
C PRO A 225 22.88 -15.20 11.07
N ARG A 226 21.62 -15.67 11.08
CA ARG A 226 20.69 -15.46 9.96
C ARG A 226 19.87 -14.18 10.13
N MET A 227 19.51 -13.59 8.99
CA MET A 227 18.56 -12.48 8.88
C MET A 227 17.56 -12.82 7.78
N LEU A 228 16.27 -12.55 8.01
CA LEU A 228 15.23 -12.88 7.04
C LEU A 228 15.27 -11.90 5.86
N GLU A 229 15.03 -12.39 4.64
CA GLU A 229 14.82 -11.50 3.47
C GLU A 229 13.62 -10.55 3.66
N ASN A 230 12.66 -10.91 4.53
CA ASN A 230 11.52 -10.06 4.91
C ASN A 230 11.82 -9.05 6.03
N ASP A 231 13.03 -9.03 6.60
CA ASP A 231 13.42 -8.07 7.64
C ASP A 231 13.31 -6.62 7.12
N ALA A 232 12.95 -5.68 8.00
CA ALA A 232 12.72 -4.29 7.62
C ALA A 232 13.98 -3.64 7.00
N VAL A 233 15.17 -3.93 7.53
CA VAL A 233 16.44 -3.40 7.02
C VAL A 233 16.88 -4.14 5.75
N ALA A 234 16.67 -5.46 5.69
CA ALA A 234 16.93 -6.24 4.47
C ALA A 234 16.07 -5.75 3.29
N ARG A 235 14.79 -5.48 3.53
CA ARG A 235 13.87 -4.88 2.55
C ARG A 235 14.24 -3.44 2.21
N TYR A 236 14.59 -2.60 3.19
CA TYR A 236 15.00 -1.21 2.95
C TYR A 236 16.17 -1.14 1.94
N TYR A 237 17.26 -1.88 2.15
CA TYR A 237 18.37 -1.92 1.19
C TYR A 237 18.12 -2.84 -0.03
N GLY A 238 16.96 -3.50 -0.12
CA GLY A 238 16.55 -4.31 -1.28
C GLY A 238 17.36 -5.58 -1.50
N LEU A 239 18.00 -6.08 -0.44
CA LEU A 239 19.03 -7.12 -0.43
C LEU A 239 18.50 -8.49 -0.86
N GLY A 240 19.41 -9.44 -1.12
CA GLY A 240 19.07 -10.80 -1.56
C GLY A 240 19.67 -11.88 -0.67
N LYS A 241 19.17 -13.11 -0.82
CA LYS A 241 19.72 -14.30 -0.15
C LYS A 241 21.23 -14.44 -0.38
N GLY A 242 21.97 -14.85 0.65
CA GLY A 242 23.42 -14.96 0.61
C GLY A 242 24.19 -13.64 0.68
N THR A 243 23.52 -12.48 0.74
CA THR A 243 24.17 -11.20 1.08
C THR A 243 24.54 -11.20 2.56
N VAL A 244 25.73 -10.74 2.91
CA VAL A 244 26.17 -10.58 4.31
C VAL A 244 26.15 -9.10 4.68
N VAL A 245 25.56 -8.78 5.83
CA VAL A 245 25.49 -7.44 6.41
C VAL A 245 26.28 -7.41 7.70
N LYS A 246 27.23 -6.48 7.79
CA LYS A 246 27.94 -6.12 9.02
C LYS A 246 27.05 -5.19 9.84
N VAL A 247 26.78 -5.57 11.09
CA VAL A 247 25.94 -4.81 12.02
C VAL A 247 26.83 -4.34 13.17
N ILE A 248 26.92 -3.02 13.33
CA ILE A 248 27.75 -2.35 14.34
C ILE A 248 26.81 -1.78 15.40
N TYR A 249 26.88 -2.37 16.58
CA TYR A 249 26.28 -1.84 17.80
C TYR A 249 27.26 -0.84 18.41
N ASP A 250 26.74 0.34 18.71
CA ASP A 250 27.45 1.52 19.19
C ASP A 250 26.56 2.06 20.32
N SER A 251 27.03 1.91 21.56
CA SER A 251 26.18 2.04 22.75
C SER A 251 26.99 2.28 24.02
N GLU A 252 26.56 3.22 24.84
CA GLU A 252 27.25 3.58 26.10
C GLU A 252 27.29 2.42 27.11
N LEU A 253 26.24 1.57 27.13
CA LEU A 253 26.08 0.48 28.09
C LEU A 253 26.77 -0.84 27.68
N THR A 254 26.91 -1.10 26.38
CA THR A 254 27.45 -2.37 25.85
C THR A 254 28.71 -2.20 25.01
N GLY A 255 29.19 -0.97 24.84
CA GLY A 255 30.36 -0.63 24.03
C GLY A 255 30.14 -0.85 22.54
N ASN A 256 31.26 -0.95 21.81
CA ASN A 256 31.30 -1.16 20.37
C ASN A 256 31.41 -2.65 20.05
N HIS A 257 30.35 -3.24 19.50
CA HIS A 257 30.30 -4.65 19.12
C HIS A 257 29.90 -4.82 17.66
N VAL A 258 30.68 -5.59 16.90
CA VAL A 258 30.44 -5.88 15.48
C VAL A 258 30.02 -7.34 15.32
N THR A 259 28.94 -7.57 14.59
CA THR A 259 28.50 -8.91 14.18
C THR A 259 28.18 -8.95 12.69
N TYR A 260 28.12 -10.14 12.11
CA TYR A 260 27.85 -10.36 10.70
C TYR A 260 26.63 -11.25 10.54
N ARG A 261 25.66 -10.81 9.73
CA ARG A 261 24.43 -11.58 9.47
C ARG A 261 24.29 -11.93 8.00
N CYS A 262 23.99 -13.19 7.70
CA CYS A 262 23.73 -13.68 6.34
C CYS A 262 22.23 -13.72 6.06
N ILE A 263 21.80 -13.23 4.90
CA ILE A 263 20.38 -13.17 4.53
C ILE A 263 19.89 -14.50 3.96
N THR A 264 18.75 -14.97 4.46
CA THR A 264 18.11 -16.25 4.08
C THR A 264 16.64 -16.09 3.72
#